data_AF-A0A256WMI3-F1
#
_entry.id   AF-A0A256WMI3-F1
#
_cell.length_a   1.000
_cell.length_b   1.000
_cell.length_c   1.000
_cell.angle_alpha   90.00
_cell.angle_beta   90.00
_cell.angle_gamma   90.00
#
_symmetry.space_group_name_H-M   'P 1'
#
loop_
_entity.id
_entity.type
_entity.pdbx_description
1 polymer ?
#
loop_
_entity_poly.entity_id
_entity_poly.type
_entity_poly.pdbx_seq_one_letter_code
_entity_poly.pdbx_strand_id
1 'polypeptide(L)'
;MKNLLEIRTYLHNNLGLHYSDNQEKELYKKLTTASKGFDFDDTDVFIDWLITQDLKKSKVEKLASFLTIGETYFFREKKTLNYLEHEYLPELIKKRTGVNQYLKIWIAGCASGEEPYTLAIILSRIIPDLKDWNITIMATDINPNFIKKAKIGIYTKWSFRGLSETVKSQYFKKLDKGQYKIKESIKKMVKFSFLNIATDIYPSPDNNTENIDVILCRNVLIYFSPKGIEKVSNNFYKSLVKQGVLVVSLVEVSTLICNKFNALSYKGVTIYKKGASPSVVQKKLVNTNKSITNENNQLKLDNKLLQYKKTALKNAQARNLVQPKANNTKKQPSTKKVEVQTSALSYKEILSLFKAGLFNEVEEQIKTVLLNKQTDKIAYIVLLARINIQKVNYEQAEKLCLEAIKIDRINIEAHYLLATIFSEQGKMNEAIISLQKTLFLNPDFALGHFLLANIHLNNGDKSVSCKHLDNALKSLKKYNQNEIVDELDGLTAGKLSKMIERMKC
;
A
#
# COMPACT_ATOMS: atom_id res chain seq x y z
N MET A 1 -29.57 -4.64 13.23
CA MET A 1 -30.26 -3.62 12.39
C MET A 1 -31.41 -4.31 11.64
N LYS A 2 -32.66 -3.81 11.69
CA LYS A 2 -33.82 -4.56 11.12
C LYS A 2 -33.74 -4.75 9.59
N ASN A 3 -33.27 -3.74 8.85
CA ASN A 3 -33.24 -3.74 7.38
C ASN A 3 -31.82 -3.81 6.79
N LEU A 4 -30.96 -4.66 7.39
CA LEU A 4 -29.54 -4.73 7.07
C LEU A 4 -29.25 -5.17 5.63
N LEU A 5 -30.03 -6.12 5.10
CA LEU A 5 -29.81 -6.67 3.76
C LEU A 5 -30.23 -5.65 2.70
N GLU A 6 -31.35 -4.99 2.91
CA GLU A 6 -31.92 -3.96 2.05
C GLU A 6 -30.98 -2.76 1.95
N ILE A 7 -30.47 -2.26 3.09
CA ILE A 7 -29.55 -1.13 3.06
C ILE A 7 -28.20 -1.49 2.41
N ARG A 8 -27.67 -2.70 2.63
CA ARG A 8 -26.46 -3.16 1.93
C ARG A 8 -26.68 -3.22 0.42
N THR A 9 -27.82 -3.74 -0.01
CA THR A 9 -28.21 -3.81 -1.42
C THR A 9 -28.34 -2.42 -2.02
N TYR A 10 -29.00 -1.50 -1.30
CA TYR A 10 -29.14 -0.11 -1.69
C TYR A 10 -27.78 0.58 -1.88
N LEU A 11 -26.87 0.44 -0.91
CA LEU A 11 -25.52 1.04 -0.97
C LEU A 11 -24.66 0.42 -2.07
N HIS A 12 -24.79 -0.88 -2.29
CA HIS A 12 -24.13 -1.56 -3.39
C HIS A 12 -24.60 -1.01 -4.75
N ASN A 13 -25.91 -0.90 -4.96
CA ASN A 13 -26.48 -0.47 -6.23
C ASN A 13 -26.22 1.02 -6.52
N ASN A 14 -26.33 1.88 -5.50
CA ASN A 14 -26.26 3.33 -5.69
C ASN A 14 -24.84 3.90 -5.55
N LEU A 15 -23.97 3.27 -4.74
CA LEU A 15 -22.63 3.77 -4.45
C LEU A 15 -21.50 2.79 -4.81
N GLY A 16 -21.83 1.55 -5.18
CA GLY A 16 -20.85 0.47 -5.40
C GLY A 16 -20.25 -0.12 -4.14
N LEU A 17 -20.59 0.43 -2.96
CA LEU A 17 -19.98 0.05 -1.69
C LEU A 17 -20.51 -1.29 -1.21
N HIS A 18 -19.62 -2.26 -1.04
CA HIS A 18 -19.92 -3.55 -0.46
C HIS A 18 -19.58 -3.56 1.04
N TYR A 19 -20.51 -4.07 1.84
CA TYR A 19 -20.33 -4.30 3.26
C TYR A 19 -20.63 -5.75 3.60
N SER A 20 -19.68 -6.44 4.22
CA SER A 20 -19.79 -7.83 4.67
C SER A 20 -20.45 -7.94 6.05
N ASP A 21 -20.78 -9.16 6.47
CA ASP A 21 -21.49 -9.44 7.74
C ASP A 21 -20.77 -8.88 8.97
N ASN A 22 -19.45 -9.05 9.03
CA ASN A 22 -18.59 -8.51 10.10
C ASN A 22 -18.56 -6.97 10.18
N GLN A 23 -19.08 -6.25 9.18
CA GLN A 23 -19.04 -4.79 9.11
C GLN A 23 -20.35 -4.10 9.52
N GLU A 24 -21.37 -4.84 9.99
CA GLU A 24 -22.66 -4.26 10.39
C GLU A 24 -22.51 -3.10 11.38
N LYS A 25 -21.69 -3.26 12.41
CA LYS A 25 -21.48 -2.21 13.44
C LYS A 25 -20.82 -0.95 12.87
N GLU A 26 -19.85 -1.10 11.98
CA GLU A 26 -19.20 0.05 11.33
C GLU A 26 -20.19 0.76 10.41
N LEU A 27 -20.94 -0.01 9.62
CA LEU A 27 -21.96 0.52 8.73
C LEU A 27 -23.02 1.31 9.50
N TYR A 28 -23.57 0.75 10.58
CA TYR A 28 -24.58 1.43 11.40
C TYR A 28 -24.05 2.74 12.00
N LYS A 29 -22.80 2.74 12.47
CA LYS A 29 -22.16 3.96 12.99
C LYS A 29 -22.03 5.05 11.93
N LYS A 30 -21.64 4.68 10.70
CA LYS A 30 -21.57 5.62 9.58
C LYS A 30 -22.96 6.13 9.19
N LEU A 31 -23.97 5.26 9.15
CA LEU A 31 -25.36 5.62 8.88
C LEU A 31 -25.95 6.52 9.96
N THR A 32 -25.59 6.31 11.24
CA THR A 32 -25.97 7.20 12.36
C THR A 32 -25.34 8.59 12.23
N THR A 33 -24.14 8.67 11.66
CA THR A 33 -23.51 9.98 11.38
C THR A 33 -24.19 10.65 10.20
N ALA A 34 -24.53 9.86 9.17
CA ALA A 34 -25.26 10.33 8.00
C ALA A 34 -26.67 10.81 8.36
N SER A 35 -27.43 10.09 9.19
CA SER A 35 -28.80 10.45 9.57
C SER A 35 -28.88 11.87 10.13
N LYS A 36 -27.98 12.20 11.09
CA LYS A 36 -27.84 13.56 11.62
C LYS A 36 -27.52 14.59 10.54
N GLY A 37 -26.63 14.23 9.61
CA GLY A 37 -26.30 15.08 8.47
C GLY A 37 -27.47 15.31 7.52
N PHE A 38 -28.48 14.44 7.52
CA PHE A 38 -29.72 14.52 6.75
C PHE A 38 -30.91 15.02 7.57
N ASP A 39 -30.67 15.50 8.79
CA ASP A 39 -31.68 16.04 9.71
C ASP A 39 -32.70 14.99 10.17
N PHE A 40 -32.24 13.74 10.37
CA PHE A 40 -32.99 12.66 11.03
C PHE A 40 -32.43 12.41 12.44
N ASP A 41 -33.32 12.34 13.43
CA ASP A 41 -32.97 12.02 14.82
C ASP A 41 -32.81 10.52 15.06
N ASP A 42 -33.54 9.70 14.30
CA ASP A 42 -33.53 8.23 14.41
C ASP A 42 -32.84 7.60 13.18
N THR A 43 -31.84 6.76 13.44
CA THR A 43 -31.05 6.09 12.39
C THR A 43 -31.85 5.04 11.64
N ASP A 44 -32.74 4.31 12.29
CA ASP A 44 -33.54 3.25 11.66
C ASP A 44 -34.60 3.89 10.74
N VAL A 45 -35.23 4.98 11.16
CA VAL A 45 -36.13 5.79 10.30
C VAL A 45 -35.39 6.33 9.08
N PHE A 46 -34.15 6.80 9.26
CA PHE A 46 -33.31 7.25 8.14
C PHE A 46 -32.99 6.10 7.17
N ILE A 47 -32.69 4.91 7.68
CA ILE A 47 -32.43 3.72 6.84
C ILE A 47 -33.68 3.36 6.03
N ASP A 48 -34.84 3.35 6.67
CA ASP A 48 -36.12 3.05 6.00
C ASP A 48 -36.42 4.07 4.90
N TRP A 49 -36.14 5.35 5.18
CA TRP A 49 -36.24 6.41 4.18
C TRP A 49 -35.26 6.23 3.02
N LEU A 50 -34.01 5.82 3.27
CA LEU A 50 -33.03 5.55 2.21
C LEU A 50 -33.46 4.43 1.27
N ILE A 51 -33.96 3.31 1.82
CA ILE A 51 -34.30 2.12 1.03
C ILE A 51 -35.62 2.24 0.26
N THR A 52 -36.51 3.15 0.68
CA THR A 52 -37.84 3.35 0.06
C THR A 52 -37.88 4.48 -0.96
N GLN A 53 -36.91 5.40 -0.94
CA GLN A 53 -36.93 6.60 -1.79
C GLN A 53 -35.95 6.49 -2.96
N ASP A 54 -36.38 6.95 -4.13
CA ASP A 54 -35.46 7.22 -5.23
C ASP A 54 -34.78 8.58 -5.01
N LEU A 55 -33.51 8.54 -4.62
CA LEU A 55 -32.79 9.74 -4.24
C LEU A 55 -32.26 10.47 -5.46
N LYS A 56 -32.56 11.77 -5.55
CA LYS A 56 -31.88 12.67 -6.47
C LYS A 56 -30.35 12.60 -6.27
N LYS A 57 -29.60 12.76 -7.36
CA LYS A 57 -28.13 12.74 -7.40
C LYS A 57 -27.46 13.48 -6.23
N SER A 58 -27.89 14.71 -5.92
CA SER A 58 -27.31 15.50 -4.84
C SER A 58 -27.40 14.86 -3.45
N LYS A 59 -28.47 14.09 -3.18
CA LYS A 59 -28.62 13.35 -1.91
C LYS A 59 -27.72 12.12 -1.88
N VAL A 60 -27.56 11.42 -3.01
CA VAL A 60 -26.60 10.30 -3.14
C VAL A 60 -25.16 10.80 -2.92
N GLU A 61 -24.79 11.95 -3.50
CA GLU A 61 -23.49 12.59 -3.28
C GLU A 61 -23.26 12.97 -1.80
N LYS A 62 -24.29 13.52 -1.15
CA LYS A 62 -24.24 13.83 0.28
C LYS A 62 -24.04 12.57 1.11
N LEU A 63 -24.75 11.48 0.80
CA LEU A 63 -24.60 10.19 1.48
C LEU A 63 -23.19 9.62 1.31
N ALA A 64 -22.64 9.64 0.09
CA ALA A 64 -21.28 9.20 -0.20
C ALA A 64 -20.23 9.90 0.66
N SER A 65 -20.47 11.16 1.03
CA SER A 65 -19.57 11.96 1.86
C SER A 65 -19.37 11.41 3.28
N PHE A 66 -20.34 10.65 3.80
CA PHE A 66 -20.28 10.02 5.13
C PHE A 66 -19.74 8.59 5.08
N LEU A 67 -19.93 7.88 3.97
CA LEU A 67 -19.68 6.44 3.91
C LEU A 67 -18.27 6.09 3.40
N THR A 68 -17.67 6.99 2.62
CA THR A 68 -16.37 6.78 1.97
C THR A 68 -15.19 7.09 2.88
N ILE A 69 -14.04 6.47 2.59
CA ILE A 69 -12.79 6.65 3.34
C ILE A 69 -11.74 7.25 2.40
N GLY A 70 -11.34 8.49 2.65
CA GLY A 70 -10.41 9.26 1.80
C GLY A 70 -8.97 9.25 2.29
N GLU A 71 -8.47 8.13 2.81
CA GLU A 71 -7.09 8.08 3.24
C GLU A 71 -6.14 8.08 2.03
N THR A 72 -5.39 9.18 1.88
CA THR A 72 -4.38 9.33 0.84
C THR A 72 -3.23 10.22 1.32
N TYR A 73 -2.13 10.24 0.56
CA TYR A 73 -0.94 11.06 0.78
C TYR A 73 -0.11 11.15 -0.50
N PHE A 74 0.73 12.18 -0.56
CA PHE A 74 1.61 12.40 -1.69
C PHE A 74 2.63 11.26 -1.82
N PHE A 75 2.84 10.80 -3.05
CA PHE A 75 3.79 9.74 -3.38
C PHE A 75 3.54 8.39 -2.66
N ARG A 76 2.26 8.04 -2.47
CA ARG A 76 1.84 6.73 -1.94
C ARG A 76 2.22 5.58 -2.89
N GLU A 77 2.64 4.44 -2.32
CA GLU A 77 3.25 3.27 -2.98
C GLU A 77 4.31 3.66 -4.03
N LYS A 78 5.45 4.15 -3.52
CA LYS A 78 6.55 4.71 -4.32
C LYS A 78 7.04 3.78 -5.42
N LYS A 79 7.04 2.45 -5.22
CA LYS A 79 7.50 1.49 -6.24
C LYS A 79 6.72 1.66 -7.55
N THR A 80 5.40 1.68 -7.49
CA THR A 80 4.52 1.87 -8.65
C THR A 80 4.75 3.22 -9.31
N LEU A 81 4.88 4.29 -8.51
CA LEU A 81 5.13 5.63 -9.04
C LEU A 81 6.52 5.76 -9.69
N ASN A 82 7.56 5.15 -9.11
CA ASN A 82 8.90 5.13 -9.68
C ASN A 82 8.92 4.40 -11.02
N TYR A 83 8.18 3.29 -11.15
CA TYR A 83 8.04 2.61 -12.43
C TYR A 83 7.33 3.50 -13.48
N LEU A 84 6.29 4.23 -13.09
CA LEU A 84 5.65 5.20 -13.97
C LEU A 84 6.60 6.34 -14.36
N GLU A 85 7.32 6.93 -13.40
CA GLU A 85 8.21 8.08 -13.58
C GLU A 85 9.47 7.76 -14.40
N HIS A 86 10.06 6.58 -14.22
CA HIS A 86 11.37 6.26 -14.80
C HIS A 86 11.33 5.29 -15.99
N GLU A 87 10.25 4.52 -16.15
CA GLU A 87 10.16 3.49 -17.19
C GLU A 87 9.00 3.79 -18.15
N TYR A 88 7.76 3.67 -17.66
CA TYR A 88 6.58 3.66 -18.54
C TYR A 88 6.26 5.02 -19.19
N LEU A 89 6.13 6.09 -18.39
CA LEU A 89 5.76 7.40 -18.93
C LEU A 89 6.86 7.95 -19.84
N PRO A 90 8.16 7.90 -19.51
CA PRO A 90 9.22 8.34 -20.42
C PRO A 90 9.20 7.62 -21.77
N GLU A 91 8.98 6.30 -21.79
CA GLU A 91 8.87 5.54 -23.04
C GLU A 91 7.67 6.00 -23.89
N LEU A 92 6.51 6.19 -23.25
CA LEU A 92 5.30 6.68 -23.92
C LEU A 92 5.49 8.09 -24.46
N ILE A 93 6.09 8.98 -23.67
CA ILE A 93 6.38 10.36 -24.02
C ILE A 93 7.31 10.40 -25.23
N LYS A 94 8.43 9.66 -25.19
CA LYS A 94 9.42 9.59 -26.27
C LYS A 94 8.81 9.14 -27.60
N LYS A 95 7.90 8.17 -27.58
CA LYS A 95 7.21 7.68 -28.80
C LYS A 95 6.27 8.70 -29.43
N ARG A 96 5.89 9.73 -28.69
CA ARG A 96 4.86 10.72 -29.06
C ARG A 96 5.43 12.12 -29.32
N THR A 97 6.58 12.45 -28.76
CA THR A 97 7.29 13.73 -29.02
C THR A 97 7.47 13.95 -30.52
N GLY A 98 7.08 15.13 -31.02
CA GLY A 98 7.21 15.50 -32.43
C GLY A 98 6.21 14.82 -33.39
N VAL A 99 5.35 13.93 -32.88
CA VAL A 99 4.37 13.18 -33.70
C VAL A 99 2.94 13.42 -33.22
N ASN A 100 2.66 13.11 -31.95
CA ASN A 100 1.35 13.24 -31.34
C ASN A 100 1.49 13.49 -29.83
N GLN A 101 1.74 14.75 -29.47
CA GLN A 101 2.03 15.20 -28.10
C GLN A 101 0.77 15.36 -27.24
N TYR A 102 -0.06 14.32 -27.23
CA TYR A 102 -1.26 14.21 -26.41
C TYR A 102 -1.07 13.14 -25.34
N LEU A 103 -1.51 13.42 -24.12
CA LEU A 103 -1.50 12.47 -23.02
C LEU A 103 -2.73 12.64 -22.14
N LYS A 104 -3.52 11.57 -22.00
CA LYS A 104 -4.72 11.57 -21.17
C LYS A 104 -4.60 10.56 -20.03
N ILE A 105 -4.57 11.06 -18.80
CA ILE A 105 -4.49 10.26 -17.58
C ILE A 105 -5.78 10.45 -16.78
N TRP A 106 -6.32 9.34 -16.27
CA TRP A 106 -7.48 9.36 -15.38
C TRP A 106 -7.14 8.72 -14.03
N ILE A 107 -7.35 9.46 -12.95
CA ILE A 107 -7.28 9.00 -11.57
C ILE A 107 -8.71 8.78 -11.07
N ALA A 108 -9.11 7.51 -10.96
CA ALA A 108 -10.41 7.07 -10.49
C ALA A 108 -10.35 6.80 -8.97
N GLY A 109 -11.11 7.58 -8.20
CA GLY A 109 -11.08 7.58 -6.72
C GLY A 109 -9.94 8.42 -6.16
N CYS A 110 -9.87 9.70 -6.57
CA CYS A 110 -8.73 10.57 -6.28
C CYS A 110 -8.63 11.06 -4.82
N ALA A 111 -9.64 10.80 -3.99
CA ALA A 111 -9.78 11.33 -2.63
C ALA A 111 -9.47 12.83 -2.60
N SER A 112 -8.69 13.31 -1.62
CA SER A 112 -8.39 14.74 -1.47
C SER A 112 -7.32 15.30 -2.42
N GLY A 113 -6.98 14.59 -3.50
CA GLY A 113 -6.19 15.12 -4.60
C GLY A 113 -4.67 14.91 -4.50
N GLU A 114 -4.18 14.24 -3.46
CA GLU A 114 -2.75 13.94 -3.33
C GLU A 114 -2.20 13.10 -4.50
N GLU A 115 -2.90 12.05 -4.94
CA GLU A 115 -2.48 11.20 -6.06
C GLU A 115 -2.42 11.93 -7.42
N PRO A 116 -3.48 12.64 -7.88
CA PRO A 116 -3.40 13.33 -9.16
C PRO A 116 -2.37 14.46 -9.17
N TYR A 117 -2.16 15.15 -8.04
CA TYR A 117 -1.08 16.14 -7.95
C TYR A 117 0.31 15.50 -7.91
N THR A 118 0.48 14.32 -7.31
CA THR A 118 1.72 13.54 -7.44
C THR A 118 2.02 13.25 -8.91
N LEU A 119 1.04 12.80 -9.70
CA LEU A 119 1.21 12.54 -11.13
C LEU A 119 1.52 13.83 -11.92
N ALA A 120 0.85 14.94 -11.60
CA ALA A 120 1.15 16.23 -12.20
C ALA A 120 2.60 16.68 -11.91
N ILE A 121 3.09 16.47 -10.68
CA ILE A 121 4.48 16.74 -10.31
C ILE A 121 5.44 15.87 -11.12
N ILE A 122 5.19 14.56 -11.21
CA ILE A 122 6.01 13.61 -11.98
C ILE A 122 6.10 14.06 -13.44
N LEU A 123 4.95 14.34 -14.08
CA LEU A 123 4.91 14.79 -15.47
C LEU A 123 5.67 16.11 -15.68
N SER A 124 5.55 17.06 -14.73
CA SER A 124 6.29 18.33 -14.79
C SER A 124 7.81 18.19 -14.71
N ARG A 125 8.32 17.04 -14.22
CA ARG A 125 9.75 16.75 -14.15
C ARG A 125 10.26 16.04 -15.39
N ILE A 126 9.48 15.10 -15.91
CA ILE A 126 9.94 14.20 -16.97
C ILE A 126 9.63 14.70 -18.38
N ILE A 127 8.75 15.69 -18.54
CA ILE A 127 8.45 16.31 -19.84
C ILE A 127 9.19 17.66 -19.92
N PRO A 128 10.28 17.77 -20.70
CA PRO A 128 11.07 19.01 -20.79
C PRO A 128 10.27 20.18 -21.34
N ASP A 129 9.50 19.94 -22.41
CA ASP A 129 8.71 20.94 -23.13
C ASP A 129 7.22 20.80 -22.82
N LEU A 130 6.86 20.82 -21.54
CA LEU A 130 5.48 20.58 -21.06
C LEU A 130 4.42 21.46 -21.76
N LYS A 131 4.81 22.67 -22.19
CA LYS A 131 3.96 23.63 -22.91
C LYS A 131 3.51 23.14 -24.30
N ASP A 132 4.29 22.26 -24.93
CA ASP A 132 4.03 21.74 -26.28
C ASP A 132 3.19 20.46 -26.21
N TRP A 133 2.84 20.01 -25.00
CA TRP A 133 2.02 18.83 -24.76
C TRP A 133 0.59 19.21 -24.36
N ASN A 134 -0.38 18.57 -25.02
CA ASN A 134 -1.76 18.58 -24.57
C ASN A 134 -1.96 17.46 -23.53
N ILE A 135 -1.78 17.83 -22.26
CA ILE A 135 -1.92 16.91 -21.12
C ILE A 135 -3.26 17.14 -20.44
N THR A 136 -4.03 16.07 -20.30
CA THR A 136 -5.24 16.05 -19.48
C THR A 136 -5.06 15.07 -18.33
N ILE A 137 -4.98 15.58 -17.10
CA ILE A 137 -5.10 14.77 -15.88
C ILE A 137 -6.50 14.95 -15.33
N MET A 138 -7.35 13.95 -15.52
CA MET A 138 -8.68 13.91 -14.94
C MET A 138 -8.65 13.17 -13.62
N ALA A 139 -9.24 13.74 -12.58
CA ALA A 139 -9.33 13.15 -11.27
C ALA A 139 -10.80 13.10 -10.84
N THR A 140 -11.31 11.91 -10.56
CA THR A 140 -12.71 11.72 -10.19
C THR A 140 -12.86 11.05 -8.85
N ASP A 141 -13.90 11.42 -8.11
CA ASP A 141 -14.29 10.75 -6.87
C ASP A 141 -15.81 10.76 -6.71
N ILE A 142 -16.33 9.87 -5.86
CA ILE A 142 -17.74 9.85 -5.48
C ILE A 142 -18.00 10.74 -4.25
N ASN A 143 -16.97 11.19 -3.54
CA ASN A 143 -17.12 12.06 -2.39
C ASN A 143 -16.92 13.54 -2.78
N PRO A 144 -17.98 14.36 -2.77
CA PRO A 144 -17.88 15.77 -3.15
C PRO A 144 -17.01 16.59 -2.20
N ASN A 145 -16.90 16.21 -0.92
CA ASN A 145 -16.05 16.91 0.06
C ASN A 145 -14.56 16.69 -0.25
N PHE A 146 -14.19 15.49 -0.70
CA PHE A 146 -12.84 15.20 -1.13
C PHE A 146 -12.47 16.01 -2.38
N ILE A 147 -13.36 16.06 -3.37
CA ILE A 147 -13.19 16.88 -4.58
C ILE A 147 -13.04 18.37 -4.21
N LYS A 148 -13.87 18.88 -3.29
CA LYS A 148 -13.78 20.28 -2.83
C LYS A 148 -12.41 20.56 -2.20
N LYS A 149 -11.94 19.68 -1.31
CA LYS A 149 -10.61 19.80 -0.70
C LYS A 149 -9.49 19.74 -1.74
N ALA A 150 -9.59 18.82 -2.70
CA ALA A 150 -8.64 18.68 -3.79
C ALA A 150 -8.56 19.96 -4.65
N LYS A 151 -9.72 20.51 -5.06
CA LYS A 151 -9.82 21.78 -5.79
C LYS A 151 -9.27 22.97 -5.00
N ILE A 152 -9.31 22.97 -3.67
CA ILE A 152 -8.65 24.00 -2.85
C ILE A 152 -7.13 23.84 -2.93
N GLY A 153 -6.63 22.60 -2.80
CA GLY A 153 -5.21 22.25 -2.91
C GLY A 153 -4.39 22.66 -1.68
N ILE A 154 -5.01 22.67 -0.50
CA ILE A 154 -4.36 22.97 0.78
C ILE A 154 -4.28 21.69 1.62
N TYR A 155 -3.08 21.40 2.11
CA TYR A 155 -2.72 20.16 2.79
C TYR A 155 -2.00 20.43 4.11
N THR A 156 -2.02 19.45 5.01
CA THR A 156 -1.33 19.50 6.31
C THR A 156 -0.21 18.47 6.35
N LYS A 157 0.58 18.48 7.43
CA LYS A 157 1.71 17.55 7.66
C LYS A 157 1.36 16.08 7.34
N TRP A 158 0.14 15.64 7.63
CA TRP A 158 -0.29 14.25 7.41
C TRP A 158 -0.25 13.82 5.94
N SER A 159 -0.52 14.73 4.99
CA SER A 159 -0.49 14.44 3.55
C SER A 159 0.94 14.25 3.02
N PHE A 160 1.96 14.64 3.78
CA PHE A 160 3.38 14.62 3.37
C PHE A 160 4.18 13.49 4.02
N ARG A 161 3.52 12.50 4.63
CA ARG A 161 4.20 11.34 5.21
C ARG A 161 5.03 10.61 4.15
N GLY A 162 6.34 10.54 4.36
CA GLY A 162 7.28 9.95 3.41
C GLY A 162 7.72 10.85 2.24
N LEU A 163 7.36 12.13 2.22
CA LEU A 163 7.83 13.10 1.22
C LEU A 163 9.04 13.89 1.75
N SER A 164 10.09 14.03 0.94
CA SER A 164 11.26 14.84 1.31
C SER A 164 10.93 16.33 1.36
N GLU A 165 11.62 17.08 2.22
CA GLU A 165 11.40 18.52 2.35
C GLU A 165 11.81 19.28 1.07
N THR A 166 12.76 18.76 0.30
CA THR A 166 13.15 19.28 -1.02
C THR A 166 11.97 19.28 -1.99
N VAL A 167 11.28 18.13 -2.15
CA VAL A 167 10.12 18.06 -3.04
C VAL A 167 8.98 18.94 -2.51
N LYS A 168 8.77 18.96 -1.19
CA LYS A 168 7.74 19.77 -0.58
C LYS A 168 7.96 21.28 -0.79
N SER A 169 9.18 21.77 -0.59
CA SER A 169 9.51 23.19 -0.82
C SER A 169 9.45 23.58 -2.31
N GLN A 170 9.77 22.64 -3.22
CA GLN A 170 9.72 22.89 -4.65
C GLN A 170 8.29 23.02 -5.20
N TYR A 171 7.31 22.29 -4.66
CA TYR A 171 5.96 22.21 -5.24
C TYR A 171 4.85 22.80 -4.36
N PHE A 172 5.16 23.18 -3.11
CA PHE A 172 4.17 23.72 -2.18
C PHE A 172 4.62 25.04 -1.58
N LYS A 173 3.68 25.99 -1.48
CA LYS A 173 3.84 27.23 -0.71
C LYS A 173 3.39 26.97 0.72
N LYS A 174 4.27 27.20 1.69
CA LYS A 174 3.91 27.17 3.11
C LYS A 174 2.91 28.31 3.41
N LEU A 175 1.87 27.98 4.17
CA LEU A 175 0.87 28.90 4.71
C LEU A 175 0.95 28.88 6.25
N ASP A 176 0.05 29.64 6.88
CA ASP A 176 -0.08 29.67 8.34
C ASP A 176 -0.56 28.33 8.91
N LYS A 177 -0.38 28.15 10.23
CA LYS A 177 -0.89 26.99 11.00
C LYS A 177 -0.46 25.62 10.44
N GLY A 178 0.73 25.55 9.83
CA GLY A 178 1.29 24.29 9.31
C GLY A 178 0.58 23.77 8.05
N GLN A 179 -0.11 24.65 7.32
CA GLN A 179 -0.74 24.34 6.04
C GLN A 179 0.20 24.60 4.86
N TYR A 180 -0.05 23.90 3.75
CA TYR A 180 0.74 23.99 2.54
C TYR A 180 -0.18 23.98 1.33
N LYS A 181 -0.01 24.95 0.43
CA LYS A 181 -0.79 25.06 -0.80
C LYS A 181 0.03 24.56 -1.98
N ILE A 182 -0.52 23.65 -2.79
CA ILE A 182 0.12 23.23 -4.04
C ILE A 182 0.32 24.44 -4.97
N LYS A 183 1.46 24.50 -5.67
CA LYS A 183 1.73 25.55 -6.66
C LYS A 183 0.67 25.56 -7.75
N GLU A 184 0.29 26.77 -8.17
CA GLU A 184 -0.77 26.97 -9.16
C GLU A 184 -0.44 26.35 -10.53
N SER A 185 0.85 26.31 -10.90
CA SER A 185 1.30 25.65 -12.13
C SER A 185 0.96 24.16 -12.17
N ILE A 186 1.19 23.44 -11.06
CA ILE A 186 0.80 22.03 -10.92
C ILE A 186 -0.71 21.90 -10.80
N LYS A 187 -1.34 22.81 -10.05
CA LYS A 187 -2.78 22.79 -9.79
C LYS A 187 -3.60 22.78 -11.09
N LYS A 188 -3.21 23.62 -12.05
CA LYS A 188 -3.87 23.78 -13.36
C LYS A 188 -3.78 22.55 -14.26
N MET A 189 -2.84 21.63 -14.00
CA MET A 189 -2.71 20.39 -14.79
C MET A 189 -3.84 19.38 -14.49
N VAL A 190 -4.56 19.53 -13.37
CA VAL A 190 -5.54 18.56 -12.89
C VAL A 190 -6.95 19.12 -12.95
N LYS A 191 -7.86 18.36 -13.59
CA LYS A 191 -9.30 18.64 -13.63
C LYS A 191 -10.04 17.68 -12.70
N PHE A 192 -10.74 18.21 -11.71
CA PHE A 192 -11.51 17.41 -10.76
C PHE A 192 -13.00 17.39 -11.10
N SER A 193 -13.58 16.19 -11.17
CA SER A 193 -15.01 15.98 -11.42
C SER A 193 -15.60 14.93 -10.48
N PHE A 194 -16.92 14.97 -10.30
CA PHE A 194 -17.64 13.88 -9.63
C PHE A 194 -17.85 12.73 -10.62
N LEU A 195 -17.58 11.50 -10.18
CA LEU A 195 -17.97 10.31 -10.94
C LEU A 195 -18.13 9.11 -10.00
N ASN A 196 -19.28 8.44 -10.11
CA ASN A 196 -19.48 7.14 -9.50
C ASN A 196 -19.06 6.03 -10.48
N ILE A 197 -17.87 5.45 -10.25
CA ILE A 197 -17.33 4.39 -11.09
C ILE A 197 -18.12 3.05 -10.99
N ALA A 198 -19.07 2.92 -10.06
CA ALA A 198 -19.93 1.72 -9.99
C ALA A 198 -21.04 1.71 -11.07
N THR A 199 -21.27 2.83 -11.75
CA THR A 199 -22.38 3.02 -12.69
C THR A 199 -21.96 2.80 -14.14
N ASP A 200 -22.92 2.75 -15.06
CA ASP A 200 -22.69 2.55 -16.50
C ASP A 200 -22.66 3.85 -17.30
N ILE A 201 -22.54 5.01 -16.63
CA ILE A 201 -22.49 6.32 -17.30
C ILE A 201 -21.14 6.58 -17.97
N TYR A 202 -20.20 5.62 -17.92
CA TYR A 202 -18.87 5.71 -18.51
C TYR A 202 -18.47 4.36 -19.15
N PRO A 203 -17.63 4.33 -20.19
CA PRO A 203 -17.01 5.49 -20.83
C PRO A 203 -18.00 6.41 -21.54
N SER A 204 -17.73 7.72 -21.53
CA SER A 204 -18.54 8.73 -22.25
C SER A 204 -17.70 9.97 -22.59
N PRO A 205 -17.98 10.64 -23.72
CA PRO A 205 -17.42 11.97 -24.02
C PRO A 205 -17.76 13.01 -22.95
N ASP A 206 -18.98 12.98 -22.40
CA ASP A 206 -19.51 14.02 -21.49
C ASP A 206 -18.74 14.09 -20.17
N ASN A 207 -18.29 12.94 -19.69
CA ASN A 207 -17.44 12.84 -18.50
C ASN A 207 -15.96 12.63 -18.85
N ASN A 208 -15.60 12.74 -20.13
CA ASN A 208 -14.23 12.69 -20.64
C ASN A 208 -13.45 11.40 -20.28
N THR A 209 -14.15 10.27 -20.18
CA THR A 209 -13.57 8.96 -19.79
C THR A 209 -13.23 8.05 -20.98
N GLU A 210 -13.37 8.53 -22.21
CA GLU A 210 -12.94 7.80 -23.41
C GLU A 210 -11.48 8.08 -23.79
N ASN A 211 -10.87 7.17 -24.54
CA ASN A 211 -9.53 7.34 -25.11
C ASN A 211 -8.47 7.71 -24.07
N ILE A 212 -8.48 7.02 -22.93
CA ILE A 212 -7.52 7.21 -21.84
C ILE A 212 -6.24 6.44 -22.12
N ASP A 213 -5.08 7.05 -21.91
CA ASP A 213 -3.78 6.36 -22.00
C ASP A 213 -3.47 5.57 -20.75
N VAL A 214 -3.71 6.19 -19.59
CA VAL A 214 -3.36 5.64 -18.28
C VAL A 214 -4.51 5.85 -17.30
N ILE A 215 -5.04 4.77 -16.73
CA ILE A 215 -6.01 4.82 -15.62
C ILE A 215 -5.30 4.39 -14.34
N LEU A 216 -5.36 5.21 -13.30
CA LEU A 216 -5.00 4.83 -11.92
C LEU A 216 -6.31 4.63 -11.14
N CYS A 217 -6.48 3.48 -10.52
CA CYS A 217 -7.58 3.19 -9.61
C CYS A 217 -7.03 2.41 -8.41
N ARG A 218 -6.42 3.13 -7.46
CA ARG A 218 -5.63 2.55 -6.38
C ARG A 218 -6.29 2.72 -5.03
N ASN A 219 -6.40 1.62 -4.28
CA ASN A 219 -7.04 1.52 -2.97
C ASN A 219 -8.53 1.93 -2.98
N VAL A 220 -9.23 1.63 -4.08
CA VAL A 220 -10.64 1.90 -4.34
C VAL A 220 -11.42 0.61 -4.58
N LEU A 221 -10.90 -0.32 -5.38
CA LEU A 221 -11.58 -1.57 -5.74
C LEU A 221 -11.77 -2.49 -4.53
N ILE A 222 -10.96 -2.33 -3.48
CA ILE A 222 -11.14 -3.02 -2.19
C ILE A 222 -12.50 -2.78 -1.50
N TYR A 223 -13.28 -1.78 -1.94
CA TYR A 223 -14.61 -1.48 -1.42
C TYR A 223 -15.75 -2.12 -2.24
N PHE A 224 -15.43 -2.78 -3.35
CA PHE A 224 -16.42 -3.30 -4.28
C PHE A 224 -16.60 -4.80 -4.08
N SER A 225 -17.80 -5.29 -4.41
CA SER A 225 -18.03 -6.73 -4.52
C SER A 225 -17.30 -7.29 -5.76
N PRO A 226 -17.06 -8.61 -5.85
CA PRO A 226 -16.48 -9.22 -7.05
C PRO A 226 -17.18 -8.83 -8.36
N LYS A 227 -18.52 -8.81 -8.37
CA LYS A 227 -19.32 -8.37 -9.54
C LYS A 227 -19.09 -6.88 -9.86
N GLY A 228 -18.99 -6.04 -8.83
CA GLY A 228 -18.65 -4.62 -8.99
C GLY A 228 -17.28 -4.42 -9.61
N ILE A 229 -16.26 -5.16 -9.15
CA ILE A 229 -14.89 -5.12 -9.70
C ILE A 229 -14.89 -5.51 -11.17
N GLU A 230 -15.60 -6.59 -11.54
CA GLU A 230 -15.71 -7.03 -12.93
C GLU A 230 -16.35 -5.95 -13.82
N LYS A 231 -17.45 -5.33 -13.36
CA LYS A 231 -18.13 -4.24 -14.06
C LYS A 231 -17.21 -3.03 -14.26
N VAL A 232 -16.56 -2.56 -13.19
CA VAL A 232 -15.61 -1.45 -13.23
C VAL A 232 -14.46 -1.75 -14.19
N SER A 233 -13.92 -2.97 -14.14
CA SER A 233 -12.83 -3.43 -15.00
C SER A 233 -13.24 -3.44 -16.47
N ASN A 234 -14.48 -3.85 -16.78
CA ASN A 234 -15.04 -3.78 -18.13
C ASN A 234 -15.10 -2.34 -18.65
N ASN A 235 -15.59 -1.41 -17.82
CA ASN A 235 -15.72 -0.02 -18.23
C ASN A 235 -14.35 0.65 -18.37
N PHE A 236 -13.38 0.35 -17.50
CA PHE A 236 -11.99 0.78 -17.67
C PHE A 236 -11.35 0.21 -18.94
N TYR A 237 -11.58 -1.08 -19.24
CA TYR A 237 -11.10 -1.67 -20.49
C TYR A 237 -11.65 -0.91 -21.69
N LYS A 238 -12.95 -0.60 -21.72
CA LYS A 238 -13.55 0.20 -22.81
C LYS A 238 -12.98 1.63 -22.86
N SER A 239 -12.72 2.24 -21.71
CA SER A 239 -12.18 3.61 -21.56
C SER A 239 -10.76 3.79 -22.12
N LEU A 240 -9.91 2.76 -22.01
CA LEU A 240 -8.51 2.85 -22.43
C LEU A 240 -8.35 2.83 -23.96
N VAL A 241 -7.34 3.53 -24.48
CA VAL A 241 -6.86 3.33 -25.84
C VAL A 241 -6.20 1.96 -26.02
N LYS A 242 -5.99 1.53 -27.27
CA LYS A 242 -5.16 0.35 -27.57
C LYS A 242 -3.77 0.55 -26.95
N GLN A 243 -3.26 -0.47 -26.25
CA GLN A 243 -2.00 -0.42 -25.49
C GLN A 243 -1.99 0.51 -24.26
N GLY A 244 -3.13 1.14 -23.90
CA GLY A 244 -3.28 1.89 -22.66
C GLY A 244 -3.17 0.99 -21.43
N VAL A 245 -2.88 1.58 -20.27
CA VAL A 245 -2.62 0.82 -19.03
C VAL A 245 -3.56 1.19 -17.90
N LEU A 246 -3.98 0.18 -17.15
CA LEU A 246 -4.63 0.28 -15.86
C LEU A 246 -3.60 -0.02 -14.76
N VAL A 247 -3.59 0.83 -13.74
CA VAL A 247 -2.72 0.71 -12.57
C VAL A 247 -3.60 0.65 -11.33
N VAL A 248 -3.49 -0.44 -10.57
CA VAL A 248 -4.21 -0.67 -9.31
C VAL A 248 -3.21 -0.92 -8.17
N SER A 249 -3.66 -0.88 -6.92
CA SER A 249 -2.80 -1.22 -5.79
C SER A 249 -2.47 -2.71 -5.77
N LEU A 250 -1.35 -3.07 -5.13
CA LEU A 250 -0.93 -4.46 -4.97
C LEU A 250 -2.01 -5.34 -4.30
N VAL A 251 -2.76 -4.78 -3.35
CA VAL A 251 -3.82 -5.50 -2.63
C VAL A 251 -5.12 -5.65 -3.43
N GLU A 252 -5.18 -5.08 -4.64
CA GLU A 252 -6.35 -5.09 -5.52
C GLU A 252 -6.15 -6.00 -6.73
N VAL A 253 -4.95 -6.56 -6.87
CA VAL A 253 -4.63 -7.57 -7.89
C VAL A 253 -5.58 -8.75 -7.72
N SER A 254 -6.41 -8.99 -8.74
CA SER A 254 -7.38 -10.08 -8.74
C SER A 254 -7.50 -10.69 -10.13
N THR A 255 -7.90 -11.96 -10.20
CA THR A 255 -8.15 -12.67 -11.46
C THR A 255 -9.20 -11.97 -12.32
N LEU A 256 -10.17 -11.29 -11.70
CA LEU A 256 -11.22 -10.52 -12.38
C LEU A 256 -10.65 -9.36 -13.21
N ILE A 257 -9.57 -8.75 -12.73
CA ILE A 257 -8.82 -7.74 -13.49
C ILE A 257 -7.94 -8.47 -14.52
N CYS A 258 -7.15 -9.46 -14.10
CA CYS A 258 -6.19 -10.14 -14.97
C CYS A 258 -6.80 -10.79 -16.23
N ASN A 259 -8.03 -11.29 -16.17
CA ASN A 259 -8.64 -12.00 -17.29
C ASN A 259 -8.90 -11.11 -18.53
N LYS A 260 -8.92 -9.78 -18.37
CA LYS A 260 -9.18 -8.82 -19.47
C LYS A 260 -7.94 -8.08 -19.94
N PHE A 261 -6.91 -8.03 -19.11
CA PHE A 261 -5.72 -7.23 -19.35
C PHE A 261 -4.49 -8.12 -19.38
N ASN A 262 -3.51 -7.73 -20.18
CA ASN A 262 -2.19 -8.35 -20.10
C ASN A 262 -1.46 -7.76 -18.90
N ALA A 263 -1.32 -8.56 -17.84
CA ALA A 263 -0.54 -8.18 -16.67
C ALA A 263 0.96 -8.14 -17.05
N LEU A 264 1.58 -6.98 -16.85
CA LEU A 264 3.02 -6.79 -16.99
C LEU A 264 3.59 -6.57 -15.60
N SER A 265 4.41 -7.51 -15.15
CA SER A 265 5.11 -7.42 -13.88
C SER A 265 6.58 -7.09 -14.12
N TYR A 266 7.05 -6.01 -13.52
CA TYR A 266 8.43 -5.56 -13.60
C TYR A 266 8.90 -5.04 -12.25
N LYS A 267 9.98 -5.63 -11.71
CA LYS A 267 10.61 -5.24 -10.42
C LYS A 267 9.61 -5.03 -9.26
N GLY A 268 8.63 -5.94 -9.12
CA GLY A 268 7.63 -5.88 -8.03
C GLY A 268 6.45 -4.93 -8.28
N VAL A 269 6.35 -4.33 -9.47
CA VAL A 269 5.19 -3.53 -9.90
C VAL A 269 4.41 -4.30 -10.96
N THR A 270 3.09 -4.38 -10.80
CA THR A 270 2.19 -4.95 -11.81
C THR A 270 1.32 -3.84 -12.40
N ILE A 271 1.35 -3.71 -13.73
CA ILE A 271 0.43 -2.86 -14.49
C ILE A 271 -0.35 -3.71 -15.51
N TYR A 272 -1.53 -3.25 -15.90
CA TYR A 272 -2.48 -4.02 -16.70
C TYR A 272 -2.69 -3.37 -18.05
N LYS A 273 -2.15 -3.96 -19.12
CA LYS A 273 -2.17 -3.36 -20.45
C LYS A 273 -3.38 -3.83 -21.28
N LYS A 274 -4.06 -2.90 -21.94
CA LYS A 274 -5.12 -3.18 -22.93
C LYS A 274 -4.52 -3.68 -24.24
N GLY A 275 -4.76 -4.94 -24.57
CA GLY A 275 -4.34 -5.57 -25.82
C GLY A 275 -4.88 -7.00 -25.90
N ALA A 276 -4.86 -7.60 -27.10
CA ALA A 276 -5.23 -9.00 -27.26
C ALA A 276 -4.34 -9.85 -26.35
N SER A 277 -4.92 -10.88 -25.72
CA SER A 277 -4.15 -11.91 -25.02
C SER A 277 -2.96 -12.31 -25.89
N PRO A 278 -1.76 -12.55 -25.32
CA PRO A 278 -0.75 -13.26 -26.08
C PRO A 278 -1.39 -14.54 -26.61
N SER A 279 -1.43 -14.67 -27.93
CA SER A 279 -1.59 -15.95 -28.61
C SER A 279 -0.63 -16.92 -27.94
N VAL A 280 -1.17 -17.92 -27.25
CA VAL A 280 -0.53 -19.18 -26.85
C VAL A 280 1.01 -19.14 -26.86
N VAL A 281 1.61 -18.81 -25.72
CA VAL A 281 2.87 -19.46 -25.30
C VAL A 281 2.50 -20.46 -24.20
N GLN A 282 1.59 -21.39 -24.52
CA GLN A 282 1.66 -22.73 -23.95
C GLN A 282 2.63 -23.53 -24.80
N LYS A 283 3.89 -23.62 -24.37
CA LYS A 283 4.75 -24.80 -24.55
C LYS A 283 6.05 -24.65 -23.78
N LYS A 284 5.96 -24.92 -22.48
CA LYS A 284 6.88 -25.76 -21.68
C LYS A 284 6.51 -25.56 -20.22
N LEU A 285 5.60 -26.40 -19.73
CA LEU A 285 5.45 -26.85 -18.33
C LEU A 285 4.15 -27.65 -18.18
N VAL A 286 3.91 -28.60 -19.08
CA VAL A 286 3.05 -29.76 -18.79
C VAL A 286 3.72 -30.96 -19.42
N ASN A 287 4.55 -31.63 -18.62
CA ASN A 287 4.68 -33.09 -18.60
C ASN A 287 5.70 -33.47 -17.54
N THR A 288 5.22 -33.56 -16.30
CA THR A 288 5.56 -34.63 -15.36
C THR A 288 4.60 -34.56 -14.17
N ASN A 289 3.31 -34.82 -14.42
CA ASN A 289 2.50 -35.46 -13.38
C ASN A 289 2.94 -36.93 -13.32
N LYS A 290 3.95 -37.21 -12.49
CA LYS A 290 4.00 -38.47 -11.76
C LYS A 290 3.61 -38.13 -10.33
N SER A 291 2.51 -38.73 -9.88
CA SER A 291 2.08 -38.76 -8.50
C SER A 291 3.29 -38.99 -7.59
N ILE A 292 3.60 -38.01 -6.75
CA ILE A 292 4.42 -38.21 -5.56
C ILE A 292 3.51 -37.85 -4.39
N THR A 293 3.01 -38.90 -3.76
CA THR A 293 2.41 -38.89 -2.42
C THR A 293 3.36 -38.16 -1.47
N ASN A 294 2.89 -37.05 -0.89
CA ASN A 294 3.74 -36.06 -0.24
C ASN A 294 3.82 -36.24 1.29
N GLU A 295 3.79 -37.48 1.78
CA GLU A 295 3.98 -37.77 3.22
C GLU A 295 5.47 -37.73 3.63
N ASN A 296 6.39 -38.01 2.69
CA ASN A 296 7.83 -38.06 2.98
C ASN A 296 8.51 -36.68 3.10
N ASN A 297 7.92 -35.61 2.56
CA ASN A 297 8.45 -34.25 2.71
C ASN A 297 8.02 -33.58 4.01
N GLN A 298 6.82 -33.91 4.51
CA GLN A 298 6.33 -33.46 5.82
C GLN A 298 7.23 -34.00 6.94
N LEU A 299 7.55 -35.30 6.90
CA LEU A 299 8.45 -35.96 7.86
C LEU A 299 9.88 -35.42 7.86
N LYS A 300 10.43 -35.03 6.70
CA LYS A 300 11.76 -34.38 6.64
C LYS A 300 11.74 -32.94 7.15
N LEU A 301 10.63 -32.22 6.96
CA LEU A 301 10.45 -30.85 7.43
C LEU A 301 10.23 -30.82 8.96
N ASP A 302 9.38 -31.70 9.48
CA ASP A 302 9.07 -31.84 10.91
C ASP A 302 10.32 -32.21 11.73
N ASN A 303 11.17 -33.08 11.20
CA ASN A 303 12.45 -33.43 11.84
C ASN A 303 13.44 -32.25 11.90
N LYS A 304 13.45 -31.38 10.88
CA LYS A 304 14.30 -30.18 10.84
C LYS A 304 13.79 -29.08 11.79
N LEU A 305 12.47 -28.97 11.94
CA LEU A 305 11.78 -28.09 12.90
C LEU A 305 11.94 -28.56 14.36
N LEU A 306 11.95 -29.87 14.61
CA LEU A 306 12.18 -30.45 15.93
C LEU A 306 13.61 -30.20 16.43
N GLN A 307 14.59 -30.23 15.53
CA GLN A 307 15.98 -29.87 15.83
C GLN A 307 16.12 -28.40 16.22
N TYR A 308 15.38 -27.50 15.54
CA TYR A 308 15.32 -26.08 15.87
C TYR A 308 14.72 -25.80 17.27
N LYS A 309 13.66 -26.53 17.64
CA LYS A 309 13.03 -26.46 18.98
C LYS A 309 14.01 -26.78 20.11
N LYS A 310 14.86 -27.81 19.93
CA LYS A 310 15.86 -28.21 20.94
C LYS A 310 16.96 -27.17 21.13
N THR A 311 17.37 -26.46 20.08
CA THR A 311 18.40 -25.41 20.17
C THR A 311 17.86 -24.10 20.77
N ALA A 312 16.63 -23.72 20.44
CA ALA A 312 16.01 -22.49 20.94
C ALA A 312 15.69 -22.56 22.45
N LEU A 313 15.22 -23.70 22.95
CA LEU A 313 14.93 -23.88 24.38
C LEU A 313 16.19 -23.77 25.26
N LYS A 314 17.33 -24.27 24.76
CA LYS A 314 18.63 -24.24 25.45
C LYS A 314 19.18 -22.81 25.60
N ASN A 315 18.94 -21.95 24.60
CA ASN A 315 19.45 -20.58 24.59
C ASN A 315 18.55 -19.61 25.39
N ALA A 316 17.24 -19.89 25.50
CA ALA A 316 16.32 -19.08 26.30
C ALA A 316 16.56 -19.22 27.82
N GLN A 317 17.06 -20.38 28.28
CA GLN A 317 17.37 -20.63 29.69
C GLN A 317 18.66 -19.95 30.17
N ALA A 318 19.51 -19.46 29.26
CA ALA A 318 20.80 -18.82 29.59
C ALA A 318 20.73 -17.28 29.73
N ARG A 319 19.57 -16.66 29.50
CA ARG A 319 19.38 -15.20 29.55
C ARG A 319 18.35 -14.80 30.60
N ASN A 320 18.69 -15.00 31.86
CA ASN A 320 18.07 -14.28 32.98
C ASN A 320 19.16 -14.05 34.02
N LEU A 321 19.70 -12.83 34.04
CA LEU A 321 20.29 -12.13 35.20
C LEU A 321 20.95 -10.85 34.67
N VAL A 322 20.57 -9.72 35.27
CA VAL A 322 21.19 -8.38 35.32
C VAL A 322 20.21 -7.27 34.91
N GLN A 323 19.66 -6.61 35.94
CA GLN A 323 19.02 -5.28 35.86
C GLN A 323 20.07 -4.20 36.19
N PRO A 324 20.03 -2.99 35.61
CA PRO A 324 20.85 -1.88 36.07
C PRO A 324 20.08 -0.90 36.98
N LYS A 325 20.68 -0.59 38.14
CA LYS A 325 20.30 0.49 39.06
C LYS A 325 20.80 1.86 38.57
N ALA A 326 20.03 2.90 38.88
CA ALA A 326 20.36 4.30 38.67
C ALA A 326 21.38 4.82 39.69
N ASN A 327 22.19 5.83 39.30
CA ASN A 327 22.70 6.84 40.22
C ASN A 327 23.11 8.14 39.50
N ASN A 328 22.69 9.26 40.10
CA ASN A 328 23.05 10.64 39.78
C ASN A 328 24.36 11.04 40.49
N THR A 329 25.15 11.96 39.91
CA THR A 329 25.78 13.09 40.62
C THR A 329 26.39 14.11 39.65
N LYS A 330 26.29 15.41 40.01
CA LYS A 330 26.76 16.60 39.28
C LYS A 330 28.15 17.04 39.77
N LYS A 331 29.01 17.60 38.88
CA LYS A 331 29.49 19.01 38.86
C LYS A 331 30.62 19.26 37.82
N GLN A 332 30.58 20.45 37.23
CA GLN A 332 31.44 21.14 36.22
C GLN A 332 32.71 21.79 36.83
N PRO A 333 33.55 22.61 36.12
CA PRO A 333 33.94 22.69 34.68
C PRO A 333 35.47 22.96 34.44
N SER A 334 36.00 22.80 33.20
CA SER A 334 36.91 23.79 32.56
C SER A 334 37.45 23.40 31.17
N THR A 335 37.39 24.40 30.27
CA THR A 335 38.26 24.75 29.13
C THR A 335 38.33 23.92 27.84
N LYS A 336 38.03 24.64 26.75
CA LYS A 336 37.94 24.32 25.32
C LYS A 336 39.22 23.72 24.71
N LYS A 337 39.04 22.71 23.85
CA LYS A 337 39.62 22.64 22.50
C LYS A 337 38.57 22.08 21.53
N VAL A 338 38.47 22.72 20.37
CA VAL A 338 37.55 22.38 19.28
C VAL A 338 38.17 21.23 18.49
N GLU A 339 37.61 20.04 18.65
CA GLU A 339 37.76 18.92 17.71
C GLU A 339 36.35 18.54 17.24
N VAL A 340 36.16 18.44 15.94
CA VAL A 340 34.91 17.95 15.35
C VAL A 340 34.84 16.45 15.61
N GLN A 341 34.40 16.07 16.82
CA GLN A 341 33.96 14.71 17.11
C GLN A 341 32.58 14.55 16.49
N THR A 342 32.51 13.90 15.32
CA THR A 342 31.26 13.31 14.84
C THR A 342 30.89 12.17 15.79
N SER A 343 30.23 12.49 16.90
CA SER A 343 29.69 11.49 17.82
C SER A 343 28.69 10.63 17.06
N ALA A 344 28.96 9.32 16.98
CA ALA A 344 28.06 8.37 16.33
C ALA A 344 26.66 8.48 16.96
N LEU A 345 25.64 8.67 16.12
CA LEU A 345 24.27 8.78 16.58
C LEU A 345 23.81 7.50 17.30
N SER A 346 22.92 7.65 18.27
CA SER A 346 22.27 6.50 18.92
C SER A 346 21.38 5.75 17.93
N TYR A 347 21.10 4.46 18.20
CA TYR A 347 20.21 3.65 17.36
C TYR A 347 18.83 4.32 17.14
N LYS A 348 18.30 4.98 18.17
CA LYS A 348 17.00 5.67 18.10
C LYS A 348 17.03 6.88 17.17
N GLU A 349 18.14 7.61 17.14
CA GLU A 349 18.34 8.74 16.21
C GLU A 349 18.51 8.23 14.78
N ILE A 350 19.28 7.16 14.59
CA ILE A 350 19.46 6.50 13.29
C ILE A 350 18.11 5.96 12.76
N LEU A 351 17.29 5.34 13.61
CA LEU A 351 15.93 4.93 13.25
C LEU A 351 15.03 6.12 12.90
N SER A 352 15.22 7.27 13.54
CA SER A 352 14.45 8.48 13.23
C SER A 352 14.81 9.02 11.84
N LEU A 353 16.10 8.99 11.48
CA LEU A 353 16.57 9.31 10.12
C LEU A 353 16.01 8.33 9.08
N PHE A 354 15.99 7.03 9.40
CA PHE A 354 15.38 6.01 8.56
C PHE A 354 13.89 6.28 8.33
N LYS A 355 13.14 6.60 9.39
CA LYS A 355 11.71 6.97 9.30
C LYS A 355 11.48 8.27 8.54
N ALA A 356 12.47 9.17 8.51
CA ALA A 356 12.47 10.39 7.70
C ALA A 356 12.85 10.16 6.23
N GLY A 357 13.29 8.95 5.85
CA GLY A 357 13.70 8.59 4.49
C GLY A 357 15.12 9.04 4.11
N LEU A 358 15.95 9.44 5.08
CA LEU A 358 17.31 9.92 4.88
C LEU A 358 18.30 8.75 4.80
N PHE A 359 18.13 7.88 3.80
CA PHE A 359 18.81 6.58 3.75
C PHE A 359 20.34 6.64 3.63
N ASN A 360 20.88 7.64 2.95
CA ASN A 360 22.33 7.79 2.80
C ASN A 360 22.99 8.19 4.12
N GLU A 361 22.38 9.12 4.87
CA GLU A 361 22.84 9.51 6.20
C GLU A 361 22.77 8.33 7.17
N VAL A 362 21.70 7.52 7.09
CA VAL A 362 21.58 6.29 7.87
C VAL A 362 22.72 5.33 7.54
N GLU A 363 23.01 5.06 6.26
CA GLU A 363 24.12 4.16 5.87
C GLU A 363 25.49 4.65 6.37
N GLU A 364 25.77 5.95 6.29
CA GLU A 364 27.01 6.53 6.81
C GLU A 364 27.13 6.36 8.33
N GLN A 365 26.05 6.65 9.07
CA GLN A 365 26.02 6.49 10.52
C GLN A 365 26.17 5.02 10.91
N ILE A 366 25.51 4.10 10.20
CA ILE A 366 25.65 2.66 10.45
C ILE A 366 27.09 2.19 10.18
N LYS A 367 27.75 2.66 9.12
CA LYS A 367 29.16 2.34 8.86
C LYS A 367 30.04 2.78 10.02
N THR A 368 29.85 4.00 10.54
CA THR A 368 30.58 4.51 11.70
C THR A 368 30.33 3.67 12.95
N VAL A 369 29.08 3.25 13.18
CA VAL A 369 28.71 2.44 14.35
C VAL A 369 29.23 1.00 14.27
N LEU A 370 29.22 0.38 13.09
CA LEU A 370 29.67 -1.01 12.90
C LEU A 370 31.19 -1.20 13.07
N LEU A 371 31.96 -0.10 13.01
CA LEU A 371 33.39 -0.09 13.36
C LEU A 371 33.62 -0.29 14.87
N ASN A 372 32.62 -0.02 15.71
CA ASN A 372 32.71 -0.24 17.15
C ASN A 372 32.39 -1.70 17.51
N LYS A 373 33.31 -2.39 18.21
CA LYS A 373 33.20 -3.82 18.55
C LYS A 373 32.16 -4.13 19.63
N GLN A 374 31.71 -3.15 20.42
CA GLN A 374 30.79 -3.37 21.55
C GLN A 374 29.30 -3.24 21.17
N THR A 375 28.98 -2.84 19.94
CA THR A 375 27.61 -2.57 19.52
C THR A 375 26.90 -3.85 19.03
N ASP A 376 25.62 -4.02 19.35
CA ASP A 376 24.77 -5.07 18.75
C ASP A 376 24.66 -4.85 17.24
N LYS A 377 25.42 -5.62 16.47
CA LYS A 377 25.54 -5.48 15.01
C LYS A 377 24.27 -5.91 14.28
N ILE A 378 23.46 -6.79 14.86
CA ILE A 378 22.36 -7.47 14.14
C ILE A 378 21.26 -6.47 13.79
N ALA A 379 20.87 -5.63 14.76
CA ALA A 379 19.86 -4.59 14.56
C ALA A 379 20.25 -3.60 13.44
N TYR A 380 21.54 -3.30 13.30
CA TYR A 380 22.06 -2.45 12.23
C TYR A 380 22.13 -3.15 10.87
N ILE A 381 22.51 -4.43 10.83
CA ILE A 381 22.51 -5.24 9.62
C ILE A 381 21.09 -5.39 9.06
N VAL A 382 20.10 -5.67 9.94
CA VAL A 382 18.69 -5.74 9.56
C VAL A 382 18.19 -4.37 9.05
N LEU A 383 18.58 -3.27 9.70
CA LEU A 383 18.25 -1.93 9.23
C LEU A 383 18.86 -1.61 7.86
N LEU A 384 20.12 -2.02 7.61
CA LEU A 384 20.75 -1.91 6.28
C LEU A 384 20.02 -2.76 5.24
N ALA A 385 19.53 -3.95 5.60
CA ALA A 385 18.74 -4.77 4.70
C ALA A 385 17.44 -4.05 4.31
N ARG A 386 16.73 -3.43 5.26
CA ARG A 386 15.54 -2.61 4.99
C ARG A 386 15.83 -1.44 4.06
N ILE A 387 16.96 -0.74 4.24
CA ILE A 387 17.38 0.33 3.34
C ILE A 387 17.62 -0.21 1.91
N ASN A 388 18.31 -1.33 1.79
CA ASN A 388 18.57 -1.95 0.48
C ASN A 388 17.27 -2.42 -0.20
N ILE A 389 16.28 -2.91 0.55
CA ILE A 389 14.94 -3.21 0.03
C ILE A 389 14.27 -1.93 -0.51
N GLN A 390 14.34 -0.81 0.24
CA GLN A 390 13.78 0.48 -0.19
C GLN A 390 14.49 1.04 -1.44
N LYS A 391 15.80 0.79 -1.58
CA LYS A 391 16.61 1.13 -2.76
C LYS A 391 16.49 0.12 -3.90
N VAL A 392 15.69 -0.95 -3.74
CA VAL A 392 15.51 -2.04 -4.74
C VAL A 392 16.81 -2.81 -5.02
N ASN A 393 17.77 -2.78 -4.08
CA ASN A 393 19.00 -3.57 -4.14
C ASN A 393 18.78 -4.93 -3.46
N TYR A 394 17.98 -5.79 -4.09
CA TYR A 394 17.54 -7.06 -3.51
C TYR A 394 18.69 -8.05 -3.27
N GLU A 395 19.72 -8.05 -4.12
CA GLU A 395 20.87 -8.94 -3.95
C GLU A 395 21.64 -8.60 -2.66
N GLN A 396 21.90 -7.32 -2.42
CA GLN A 396 22.57 -6.90 -1.19
C GLN A 396 21.67 -7.07 0.03
N ALA A 397 20.37 -6.78 -0.09
CA ALA A 397 19.41 -7.01 0.99
C ALA A 397 19.35 -8.49 1.40
N GLU A 398 19.33 -9.40 0.43
CA GLU A 398 19.33 -10.85 0.66
C GLU A 398 20.60 -11.28 1.40
N LYS A 399 21.78 -10.82 0.95
CA LYS A 399 23.06 -11.07 1.63
C LYS A 399 23.04 -10.61 3.09
N LEU A 400 22.54 -9.40 3.35
CA LEU A 400 22.44 -8.83 4.69
C LEU A 400 21.46 -9.60 5.58
N CYS A 401 20.31 -10.02 5.06
CA CYS A 401 19.37 -10.84 5.82
C CYS A 401 19.96 -12.22 6.14
N LEU A 402 20.66 -12.86 5.18
CA LEU A 402 21.35 -14.13 5.41
C LEU A 402 22.49 -13.98 6.43
N GLU A 403 23.21 -12.87 6.42
CA GLU A 403 24.20 -12.54 7.44
C GLU A 403 23.57 -12.37 8.82
N ALA A 404 22.48 -11.61 8.93
CA ALA A 404 21.73 -11.46 10.18
C ALA A 404 21.25 -12.82 10.73
N ILE A 405 20.74 -13.71 9.87
CA ILE A 405 20.30 -15.07 10.24
C ILE A 405 21.48 -15.96 10.63
N LYS A 406 22.65 -15.76 10.01
CA LYS A 406 23.87 -16.51 10.37
C LYS A 406 24.34 -16.15 11.78
N ILE A 407 24.24 -14.86 12.15
CA ILE A 407 24.59 -14.37 13.50
C ILE A 407 23.50 -14.75 14.50
N ASP A 408 22.23 -14.53 14.17
CA ASP A 408 21.07 -14.88 14.99
C ASP A 408 20.02 -15.64 14.17
N ARG A 409 20.02 -16.97 14.34
CA ARG A 409 19.14 -17.90 13.61
C ARG A 409 17.66 -17.69 13.92
N ILE A 410 17.33 -17.09 15.07
CA ILE A 410 15.95 -16.88 15.52
C ILE A 410 15.46 -15.45 15.24
N ASN A 411 16.20 -14.67 14.44
CA ASN A 411 15.80 -13.31 14.09
C ASN A 411 14.57 -13.31 13.16
N ILE A 412 13.40 -13.07 13.74
CA ILE A 412 12.10 -13.09 13.05
C ILE A 412 12.06 -12.07 11.91
N GLU A 413 12.56 -10.86 12.15
CA GLU A 413 12.55 -9.77 11.17
C GLU A 413 13.38 -10.12 9.93
N ALA A 414 14.57 -10.69 10.10
CA ALA A 414 15.41 -11.10 8.98
C ALA A 414 14.76 -12.21 8.12
N HIS A 415 14.08 -13.19 8.73
CA HIS A 415 13.32 -14.21 7.98
C HIS A 415 12.12 -13.61 7.25
N TYR A 416 11.42 -12.66 7.87
CA TYR A 416 10.32 -11.94 7.22
C TYR A 416 10.80 -11.10 6.03
N LEU A 417 11.89 -10.35 6.20
CA LEU A 417 12.48 -9.55 5.13
C LEU A 417 12.93 -10.43 3.96
N LEU A 418 13.55 -11.60 4.20
CA LEU A 418 13.84 -12.57 3.14
C LEU A 418 12.58 -13.00 2.40
N ALA A 419 11.48 -13.25 3.10
CA ALA A 419 10.22 -13.59 2.44
C ALA A 419 9.72 -12.47 1.54
N THR A 420 9.81 -11.22 1.99
CA THR A 420 9.43 -10.06 1.15
C THR A 420 10.35 -9.96 -0.07
N ILE A 421 11.66 -10.14 0.08
CA ILE A 421 12.63 -10.13 -1.04
C ILE A 421 12.32 -11.23 -2.04
N PHE A 422 12.09 -12.47 -1.58
CA PHE A 422 11.76 -13.59 -2.47
C PHE A 422 10.42 -13.39 -3.16
N SER A 423 9.42 -12.85 -2.47
CA SER A 423 8.13 -12.49 -3.07
C SER A 423 8.30 -11.45 -4.19
N GLU A 424 9.12 -10.42 -3.96
CA GLU A 424 9.44 -9.38 -4.95
C GLU A 424 10.24 -9.92 -6.15
N GLN A 425 11.06 -10.96 -5.93
CA GLN A 425 11.80 -11.67 -6.98
C GLN A 425 10.95 -12.73 -7.72
N GLY A 426 9.70 -12.95 -7.32
CA GLY A 426 8.83 -14.00 -7.89
C GLY A 426 9.15 -15.43 -7.41
N LYS A 427 10.05 -15.59 -6.44
CA LYS A 427 10.47 -16.86 -5.83
C LYS A 427 9.47 -17.28 -4.74
N MET A 428 8.27 -17.68 -5.16
CA MET A 428 7.14 -17.89 -4.24
C MET A 428 7.37 -19.01 -3.22
N ASN A 429 8.03 -20.09 -3.62
CA ASN A 429 8.29 -21.22 -2.71
C ASN A 429 9.26 -20.81 -1.58
N GLU A 430 10.31 -20.08 -1.92
CA GLU A 430 11.30 -19.56 -0.99
C GLU A 430 10.68 -18.51 -0.05
N ALA A 431 9.75 -17.70 -0.56
CA ALA A 431 8.97 -16.77 0.24
C ALA A 431 8.11 -17.50 1.27
N ILE A 432 7.37 -18.54 0.85
CA ILE A 432 6.55 -19.37 1.76
C ILE A 432 7.43 -20.04 2.82
N ILE A 433 8.56 -20.64 2.45
CA ILE A 433 9.48 -21.28 3.41
C ILE A 433 9.98 -20.27 4.44
N SER A 434 10.32 -19.05 4.01
CA SER A 434 10.81 -18.00 4.90
C SER A 434 9.70 -17.48 5.83
N LEU A 435 8.46 -17.40 5.34
CA LEU A 435 7.28 -17.06 6.18
C LEU A 435 6.93 -18.15 7.17
N GLN A 436 7.03 -19.43 6.78
CA GLN A 436 6.83 -20.54 7.69
C GLN A 436 7.85 -20.52 8.84
N LYS A 437 9.13 -20.19 8.55
CA LYS A 437 10.14 -19.98 9.60
C LYS A 437 9.79 -18.81 10.50
N THR A 438 9.37 -17.69 9.91
CA THR A 438 8.92 -16.49 10.64
C THR A 438 7.79 -16.85 11.62
N LEU A 439 6.76 -17.54 11.15
CA LEU A 439 5.60 -17.93 11.95
C LEU A 439 5.86 -19.08 12.91
N PHE A 440 6.85 -19.93 12.63
CA PHE A 440 7.29 -20.93 13.59
C PHE A 440 7.98 -20.27 14.79
N LEU A 441 8.81 -19.24 14.54
CA LEU A 441 9.49 -18.49 15.59
C LEU A 441 8.52 -17.57 16.35
N ASN A 442 7.57 -16.97 15.66
CA ASN A 442 6.51 -16.15 16.25
C ASN A 442 5.15 -16.43 15.57
N PRO A 443 4.33 -17.33 16.15
CA PRO A 443 3.01 -17.65 15.63
C PRO A 443 2.02 -16.48 15.64
N ASP A 444 2.28 -15.44 16.42
CA ASP A 444 1.45 -14.22 16.47
C ASP A 444 2.00 -13.11 15.56
N PHE A 445 2.90 -13.43 14.63
CA PHE A 445 3.46 -12.44 13.73
C PHE A 445 2.47 -12.09 12.61
N ALA A 446 1.66 -11.05 12.86
CA ALA A 446 0.55 -10.62 12.01
C ALA A 446 0.93 -10.44 10.54
N LEU A 447 2.09 -9.81 10.27
CA LEU A 447 2.56 -9.56 8.91
C LEU A 447 2.92 -10.84 8.15
N GLY A 448 3.47 -11.83 8.84
CA GLY A 448 3.77 -13.13 8.25
C GLY A 448 2.50 -13.86 7.81
N HIS A 449 1.47 -13.81 8.64
CA HIS A 449 0.16 -14.34 8.30
C HIS A 449 -0.50 -13.58 7.16
N PHE A 450 -0.46 -12.25 7.18
CA PHE A 450 -1.02 -11.44 6.11
C PHE A 450 -0.36 -11.72 4.75
N LEU A 451 0.97 -11.84 4.70
CA LEU A 451 1.69 -12.12 3.45
C LEU A 451 1.40 -13.53 2.93
N LEU A 452 1.37 -14.55 3.80
CA LEU A 452 0.95 -15.90 3.39
C LEU A 452 -0.47 -15.94 2.88
N ALA A 453 -1.39 -15.20 3.50
CA ALA A 453 -2.76 -15.13 3.05
C ALA A 453 -2.86 -14.60 1.61
N ASN A 454 -2.10 -13.55 1.28
CA ASN A 454 -2.06 -12.98 -0.07
C ASN A 454 -1.45 -13.96 -1.09
N ILE A 455 -0.38 -14.66 -0.72
CA ILE A 455 0.24 -15.68 -1.58
C ILE A 455 -0.76 -16.80 -1.88
N HIS A 456 -1.44 -17.33 -0.87
CA HIS A 456 -2.45 -18.38 -1.05
C HIS A 456 -3.69 -17.89 -1.82
N LEU A 457 -4.10 -16.64 -1.61
CA LEU A 457 -5.21 -16.05 -2.37
C LEU A 457 -4.89 -15.98 -3.86
N ASN A 458 -3.66 -15.56 -4.21
CA ASN A 458 -3.18 -15.51 -5.59
C ASN A 458 -3.08 -16.90 -6.23
N ASN A 459 -2.81 -17.94 -5.44
CA ASN A 459 -2.77 -19.33 -5.90
C ASN A 459 -4.16 -19.99 -5.97
N GLY A 460 -5.23 -19.30 -5.56
CA GLY A 460 -6.60 -19.83 -5.55
C GLY A 460 -6.98 -20.61 -4.29
N ASP A 461 -6.08 -20.74 -3.31
CA ASP A 461 -6.27 -21.48 -2.06
C ASP A 461 -7.05 -20.65 -1.02
N LYS A 462 -8.30 -20.27 -1.34
CA LYS A 462 -9.12 -19.37 -0.51
C LYS A 462 -9.27 -19.83 0.95
N SER A 463 -9.41 -21.14 1.17
CA SER A 463 -9.54 -21.72 2.52
C SER A 463 -8.29 -21.48 3.38
N VAL A 464 -7.10 -21.69 2.81
CA VAL A 464 -5.83 -21.48 3.50
C VAL A 464 -5.58 -19.98 3.71
N SER A 465 -5.90 -19.17 2.71
CA SER A 465 -5.86 -17.71 2.81
C SER A 465 -6.70 -17.19 3.99
N CYS A 466 -7.96 -17.61 4.10
CA CYS A 466 -8.85 -17.20 5.18
C CYS A 466 -8.31 -17.55 6.57
N LYS A 467 -7.74 -18.75 6.74
CA LYS A 467 -7.11 -19.15 8.02
C LYS A 467 -5.97 -18.22 8.41
N HIS A 468 -5.14 -17.84 7.43
CA HIS A 468 -4.05 -16.90 7.69
C HIS A 468 -4.56 -15.48 7.95
N LEU A 469 -5.58 -14.98 7.25
CA LEU A 469 -6.21 -13.69 7.57
C LEU A 469 -6.77 -13.69 9.00
N ASP A 470 -7.40 -14.78 9.44
CA ASP A 470 -7.92 -14.91 10.80
C ASP A 470 -6.82 -14.86 11.86
N ASN A 471 -5.72 -15.57 11.63
CA ASN A 471 -4.58 -15.52 12.55
C ASN A 471 -3.92 -14.13 12.56
N ALA A 472 -3.87 -13.45 11.41
CA ALA A 472 -3.39 -12.07 11.35
C ALA A 472 -4.28 -11.12 12.17
N LEU A 473 -5.61 -11.22 12.05
CA LEU A 473 -6.55 -10.43 12.87
C LEU A 473 -6.43 -10.74 14.36
N LYS A 474 -6.34 -12.02 14.71
CA LYS A 474 -6.14 -12.45 16.10
C LYS A 474 -4.87 -11.86 16.69
N SER A 475 -3.80 -11.83 15.90
CA SER A 475 -2.53 -11.23 16.28
C SER A 475 -2.64 -9.70 16.45
N LEU A 476 -3.31 -9.02 15.51
CA LEU A 476 -3.45 -7.55 15.54
C LEU A 476 -4.31 -7.04 16.69
N LYS A 477 -5.22 -7.85 17.24
CA LYS A 477 -5.97 -7.50 18.46
C LYS A 477 -5.08 -7.25 19.67
N LYS A 478 -3.85 -7.77 19.67
CA LYS A 478 -2.88 -7.57 20.76
C LYS A 478 -2.17 -6.21 20.69
N TYR A 479 -2.25 -5.51 19.56
CA TYR A 479 -1.60 -4.22 19.34
C TYR A 479 -2.54 -3.06 19.66
N ASN A 480 -1.96 -1.91 20.02
CA ASN A 480 -2.75 -0.68 20.10
C ASN A 480 -3.18 -0.28 18.67
N GLN A 481 -4.45 0.05 18.48
CA GLN A 481 -5.02 0.30 17.15
C GLN A 481 -4.37 1.50 16.40
N ASN A 482 -3.77 2.43 17.15
CA ASN A 482 -3.03 3.57 16.62
C ASN A 482 -1.53 3.30 16.44
N GLU A 483 -1.04 2.17 16.93
CA GLU A 483 0.35 1.76 16.78
C GLU A 483 0.64 1.46 15.30
N ILE A 484 1.76 1.99 14.81
CA ILE A 484 2.24 1.68 13.47
C ILE A 484 2.77 0.26 13.50
N VAL A 485 2.24 -0.60 12.63
CA VAL A 485 2.90 -1.87 12.35
C VAL A 485 4.09 -1.49 11.49
N ASP A 486 5.28 -1.52 12.09
CA ASP A 486 6.51 -1.28 11.36
C ASP A 486 6.57 -2.25 10.14
N GLU A 487 7.36 -1.94 9.12
CA GLU A 487 7.44 -2.66 7.82
C GLU A 487 6.29 -2.41 6.79
N LEU A 488 5.17 -1.77 7.13
CA LEU A 488 4.09 -1.42 6.18
C LEU A 488 3.94 0.09 5.92
N ASP A 489 5.04 0.81 5.69
CA ASP A 489 5.03 2.24 5.27
C ASP A 489 4.12 3.15 6.12
N GLY A 490 4.06 2.93 7.45
CA GLY A 490 3.28 3.75 8.37
C GLY A 490 1.82 3.34 8.56
N LEU A 491 1.43 2.13 8.13
CA LEU A 491 0.09 1.58 8.38
C LEU A 491 -0.09 1.25 9.86
N THR A 492 -1.23 1.64 10.45
CA THR A 492 -1.54 1.29 11.85
C THR A 492 -2.15 -0.09 11.97
N ALA A 493 -2.01 -0.72 13.14
CA ALA A 493 -2.58 -2.03 13.41
C ALA A 493 -4.10 -2.07 13.16
N GLY A 494 -4.80 -0.98 13.51
CA GLY A 494 -6.23 -0.87 13.24
C GLY A 494 -6.60 -0.66 11.77
N LYS A 495 -5.73 -0.02 10.97
CA LYS A 495 -5.95 0.09 9.52
C LYS A 495 -5.69 -1.25 8.82
N LEU A 496 -4.61 -1.93 9.20
CA LEU A 496 -4.31 -3.26 8.70
C LEU A 496 -5.44 -4.24 9.07
N SER A 497 -5.95 -4.19 10.30
CA SER A 497 -7.09 -5.02 10.72
C SER A 497 -8.31 -4.78 9.84
N LYS A 498 -8.67 -3.52 9.59
CA LYS A 498 -9.79 -3.16 8.69
C LYS A 498 -9.58 -3.61 7.25
N MET A 499 -8.35 -3.57 6.76
CA MET A 499 -8.02 -4.09 5.42
C MET A 499 -8.22 -5.60 5.38
N ILE A 500 -7.70 -6.33 6.36
CA ILE A 500 -7.82 -7.78 6.44
C ILE A 500 -9.28 -8.22 6.59
N GLU A 501 -10.07 -7.51 7.41
CA GLU A 501 -11.50 -7.76 7.57
C GLU A 501 -12.30 -7.63 6.26
N ARG A 502 -11.83 -6.82 5.31
CA ARG A 502 -12.44 -6.66 3.97
C ARG A 502 -12.00 -7.73 2.98
N MET A 503 -10.81 -8.31 3.18
CA MET A 503 -10.27 -9.35 2.30
C MET A 503 -10.77 -10.75 2.68
N LYS A 504 -11.33 -10.91 3.87
CA LYS A 504 -11.86 -12.18 4.35
C LYS A 504 -13.07 -12.59 3.49
N CYS A 505 -13.05 -13.83 3.02
CA CYS A 505 -14.11 -14.42 2.19
C CYS A 505 -15.43 -14.53 2.93
#